data_AF-A0A8J1XNP5-F1
#
_entry.id   AF-A0A8J1XNP5-F1
#
_cell.length_a   1.000
_cell.length_b   1.000
_cell.length_c   1.000
_cell.angle_alpha   90.00
_cell.angle_beta   90.00
_cell.angle_gamma   90.00
#
_symmetry.space_group_name_H-M   'P 1'
#
loop_
_entity.id
_entity.type
_entity.pdbx_description
1 polymer ?
#
loop_
_entity_poly.entity_id
_entity_poly.type
_entity_poly.pdbx_seq_one_letter_code
_entity_poly.pdbx_strand_id
1 'polypeptide(L)'
;MGKYFKCLQHVHVMALLVLLANIERSVSEPGKTVQAAPGNKTEEFGQSINKFSIELYKTLLSSYPDTSSDTDNIFFSPLSIAAALIVTSFGTSGNSTAQIRKVLTDDFVGDVHATLARLLDDLAEDNEDYKLTIANGLFPDEQFTILLRYMRQVENYYGRILKEVGFSNKTENARKFINLWVAKKTNNRITDLLAPGTISRDTVMVIVNTIYFNAPWATPFNKELTSKSTFFGLDGVKLVDTMYNKSTFQYGASNTLQSDLVELNYQGEEFSMLILLPWHYNGLSKLESSLTVDNLNAAIEAMDEWIVHIWLPKFTIRRKYSLIDNLKKLGIKDIFTGRADFSAMCGDCGVMVSEVAHEAVVDVNEGGTEASGATSVIIDRNLPAIRVDHPFIFLIRHKATGTIMFMGRVTDPTTSADTTLTNDSPPKTTSPPITTTYKSLSTTSPPTTCLSKKPCRVKKGVLNKSCCGCKMKFIDPQTNKTMAARNLLKKYKRLGICDKEPCISKQCRKKFGEKP
;
A
#
# COMPACT_ATOMS: atom_id res chain seq x y z
N MET A 1 -4.15 70.63 -23.62
CA MET A 1 -4.23 69.21 -23.20
C MET A 1 -3.03 68.35 -23.63
N GLY A 2 -2.22 68.70 -24.65
CA GLY A 2 -1.08 67.87 -25.07
C GLY A 2 0.17 67.85 -24.15
N LYS A 3 0.30 68.78 -23.20
CA LYS A 3 1.44 68.80 -22.24
C LYS A 3 1.23 67.94 -20.99
N TYR A 4 -0.03 67.62 -20.64
CA TYR A 4 -0.34 66.74 -19.51
C TYR A 4 -0.19 65.25 -19.87
N PHE A 5 -0.44 64.87 -21.13
CA PHE A 5 -0.27 63.49 -21.60
C PHE A 5 1.19 63.04 -21.66
N LYS A 6 2.12 63.94 -22.01
CA LYS A 6 3.57 63.63 -22.00
C LYS A 6 4.15 63.48 -20.58
N CYS A 7 3.51 64.08 -19.57
CA CYS A 7 3.96 63.97 -18.19
C CYS A 7 3.52 62.64 -17.55
N LEU A 8 2.28 62.18 -17.81
CA LEU A 8 1.80 60.87 -17.32
C LEU A 8 2.57 59.69 -17.93
N GLN A 9 2.96 59.79 -19.21
CA GLN A 9 3.70 58.72 -19.89
C GLN A 9 5.16 58.59 -19.37
N HIS A 10 5.77 59.70 -18.93
CA HIS A 10 7.10 59.65 -18.30
C HIS A 10 7.08 59.15 -16.85
N VAL A 11 6.00 59.41 -16.09
CA VAL A 11 5.86 58.90 -14.72
C VAL A 11 5.65 57.37 -14.71
N HIS A 12 4.92 56.82 -15.67
CA HIS A 12 4.77 55.36 -15.78
C HIS A 12 6.04 54.63 -16.24
N VAL A 13 6.84 55.23 -17.15
CA VAL A 13 8.11 54.63 -17.59
C VAL A 13 9.18 54.71 -16.49
N MET A 14 9.21 55.79 -15.70
CA MET A 14 10.11 55.89 -14.54
C MET A 14 9.70 54.95 -13.40
N ALA A 15 8.40 54.74 -13.15
CA ALA A 15 7.94 53.76 -12.17
C ALA A 15 8.28 52.31 -12.58
N LEU A 16 8.22 51.98 -13.89
CA LEU A 16 8.62 50.68 -14.40
C LEU A 16 10.15 50.46 -14.32
N LEU A 17 10.96 51.50 -14.55
CA LEU A 17 12.42 51.43 -14.43
C LEU A 17 12.90 51.32 -12.98
N VAL A 18 12.19 51.92 -12.01
CA VAL A 18 12.48 51.75 -10.57
C VAL A 18 12.05 50.36 -10.07
N LEU A 19 10.99 49.77 -10.66
CA LEU A 19 10.60 48.38 -10.38
C LEU A 19 11.57 47.35 -10.98
N LEU A 20 12.14 47.61 -12.16
CA LEU A 20 13.16 46.75 -12.76
C LEU A 20 14.54 46.90 -12.07
N ALA A 21 14.91 48.11 -11.65
CA ALA A 21 16.17 48.35 -10.92
C ALA A 21 16.17 47.81 -9.47
N ASN A 22 15.01 47.53 -8.89
CA ASN A 22 14.89 46.88 -7.58
C ASN A 22 14.81 45.35 -7.65
N ILE A 23 14.66 44.76 -8.83
CA ILE A 23 14.75 43.30 -9.04
C ILE A 23 16.21 42.86 -9.27
N GLU A 24 17.11 43.78 -9.65
CA GLU A 24 18.54 43.50 -9.87
C GLU A 24 19.46 43.86 -8.67
N ARG A 25 18.92 44.28 -7.51
CA ARG A 25 19.71 44.78 -6.38
C ARG A 25 19.64 44.00 -5.06
N SER A 26 19.34 42.71 -5.12
CA SER A 26 19.61 41.77 -4.02
C SER A 26 20.61 40.69 -4.44
N VAL A 27 21.74 41.10 -5.02
CA VAL A 27 22.96 40.30 -5.05
C VAL A 27 23.79 40.72 -3.84
N SER A 28 23.78 39.89 -2.80
CA SER A 28 24.58 40.07 -1.59
C SER A 28 26.05 39.66 -1.81
N GLU A 29 26.95 40.42 -1.19
CA GLU A 29 28.40 40.31 -1.17
C GLU A 29 28.99 38.92 -0.81
N PRO A 30 30.25 38.64 -1.22
CA PRO A 30 30.90 37.35 -0.98
C PRO A 30 31.48 37.28 0.44
N GLY A 31 30.98 36.36 1.27
CA GLY A 31 31.52 36.12 2.60
C GLY A 31 30.88 34.92 3.29
N LYS A 32 31.64 33.81 3.38
CA LYS A 32 31.34 32.48 3.97
C LYS A 32 30.64 31.47 3.06
N THR A 33 31.45 30.87 2.19
CA THR A 33 31.24 29.55 1.62
C THR A 33 31.17 28.47 2.71
N VAL A 34 29.96 28.01 3.01
CA VAL A 34 29.63 26.58 3.11
C VAL A 34 28.21 26.41 2.55
N GLN A 35 28.08 26.43 1.23
CA GLN A 35 26.90 25.88 0.56
C GLN A 35 27.22 24.41 0.26
N ALA A 36 26.56 23.50 0.97
CA ALA A 36 26.46 22.11 0.53
C ALA A 36 25.55 22.08 -0.71
N ALA A 37 25.93 21.29 -1.71
CA ALA A 37 25.21 21.18 -2.98
C ALA A 37 23.71 20.81 -2.79
N PRO A 38 22.79 21.34 -3.60
CA PRO A 38 21.34 21.17 -3.44
C PRO A 38 20.84 19.71 -3.49
N GLY A 39 21.59 18.76 -4.07
CA GLY A 39 21.27 17.32 -4.06
C GLY A 39 21.37 16.65 -2.69
N ASN A 40 22.30 17.11 -1.85
CA ASN A 40 22.62 16.45 -0.58
C ASN A 40 21.44 16.44 0.41
N LYS A 41 20.59 17.48 0.43
CA LYS A 41 19.49 17.57 1.42
C LYS A 41 18.33 16.62 1.16
N THR A 42 17.97 16.38 -0.11
CA THR A 42 16.94 15.38 -0.44
C THR A 42 17.43 13.96 -0.24
N GLU A 43 18.72 13.72 -0.44
CA GLU A 43 19.36 12.43 -0.14
C GLU A 43 19.37 12.17 1.38
N GLU A 44 19.87 13.13 2.19
CA GLU A 44 19.83 13.05 3.66
C GLU A 44 18.41 12.83 4.20
N PHE A 45 17.43 13.54 3.63
CA PHE A 45 16.02 13.35 3.96
C PHE A 45 15.53 11.95 3.56
N GLY A 46 15.85 11.50 2.35
CA GLY A 46 15.56 10.16 1.86
C GLY A 46 16.10 9.06 2.77
N GLN A 47 17.31 9.22 3.30
CA GLN A 47 17.89 8.27 4.27
C GLN A 47 17.10 8.22 5.58
N SER A 48 16.59 9.36 6.05
CA SER A 48 15.71 9.38 7.23
C SER A 48 14.39 8.66 6.97
N ILE A 49 13.80 8.88 5.79
CA ILE A 49 12.61 8.13 5.35
C ILE A 49 12.89 6.63 5.22
N ASN A 50 14.08 6.23 4.77
CA ASN A 50 14.48 4.82 4.69
C ASN A 50 14.57 4.17 6.08
N LYS A 51 15.06 4.90 7.10
CA LYS A 51 15.07 4.42 8.49
C LYS A 51 13.64 4.18 8.99
N PHE A 52 12.77 5.18 8.79
CA PHE A 52 11.34 5.03 9.09
C PHE A 52 10.70 3.84 8.34
N SER A 53 11.09 3.62 7.09
CA SER A 53 10.57 2.52 6.24
C SER A 53 10.81 1.16 6.89
N ILE A 54 12.04 0.90 7.32
CA ILE A 54 12.44 -0.37 7.91
C ILE A 54 11.81 -0.55 9.30
N GLU A 55 11.74 0.50 10.11
CA GLU A 55 11.11 0.43 11.44
C GLU A 55 9.59 0.24 11.35
N LEU A 56 8.93 0.90 10.38
CA LEU A 56 7.52 0.66 10.09
C LEU A 56 7.28 -0.76 9.57
N TYR A 57 8.14 -1.27 8.67
CA TYR A 57 8.08 -2.66 8.21
C TYR A 57 8.14 -3.65 9.40
N LYS A 58 9.12 -3.50 10.29
CA LYS A 58 9.25 -4.33 11.50
C LYS A 58 8.04 -4.20 12.44
N THR A 59 7.49 -3.00 12.55
CA THR A 59 6.29 -2.76 13.35
C THR A 59 5.05 -3.41 12.72
N LEU A 60 4.93 -3.39 11.40
CA LEU A 60 3.86 -4.10 10.69
C LEU A 60 3.98 -5.61 10.89
N LEU A 61 5.19 -6.18 10.82
CA LEU A 61 5.43 -7.60 11.12
C LEU A 61 4.92 -7.99 12.52
N SER A 62 5.29 -7.24 13.54
CA SER A 62 4.93 -7.55 14.94
C SER A 62 3.45 -7.28 15.30
N SER A 63 2.71 -6.55 14.46
CA SER A 63 1.30 -6.21 14.72
C SER A 63 0.31 -7.29 14.29
N TYR A 64 0.76 -8.36 13.63
CA TYR A 64 -0.09 -9.50 13.25
C TYR A 64 0.32 -10.85 13.90
N PRO A 65 0.39 -10.97 15.24
CA PRO A 65 0.86 -12.20 15.89
C PRO A 65 -0.21 -13.31 16.07
N ASP A 66 -1.51 -13.05 15.87
CA ASP A 66 -2.59 -13.95 16.36
C ASP A 66 -3.51 -14.58 15.30
N THR A 67 -3.09 -14.62 14.03
CA THR A 67 -3.72 -15.49 13.03
C THR A 67 -2.62 -16.23 12.27
N SER A 68 -2.94 -17.02 11.26
CA SER A 68 -1.99 -17.63 10.31
C SER A 68 -1.16 -16.61 9.49
N SER A 69 -0.81 -15.46 10.07
CA SER A 69 -0.40 -14.18 9.48
C SER A 69 1.12 -13.96 9.37
N ASP A 70 1.96 -14.85 9.89
CA ASP A 70 3.38 -14.88 9.53
C ASP A 70 3.60 -15.14 8.02
N THR A 71 2.55 -15.61 7.34
CA THR A 71 2.54 -15.94 5.92
C THR A 71 1.97 -14.85 5.01
N ASP A 72 1.58 -13.69 5.54
CA ASP A 72 0.93 -12.64 4.74
C ASP A 72 1.92 -11.73 4.01
N ASN A 73 1.61 -11.42 2.75
CA ASN A 73 2.30 -10.36 2.00
C ASN A 73 2.18 -9.02 2.73
N ILE A 74 3.22 -8.20 2.70
CA ILE A 74 3.21 -6.81 3.19
C ILE A 74 3.50 -5.91 2.00
N PHE A 75 2.81 -4.78 1.90
CA PHE A 75 3.12 -3.78 0.89
C PHE A 75 2.60 -2.41 1.29
N PHE A 76 3.48 -1.42 1.39
CA PHE A 76 3.11 -0.05 1.75
C PHE A 76 4.09 0.93 1.12
N SER A 77 3.74 2.22 1.19
CA SER A 77 4.62 3.31 0.76
C SER A 77 5.05 4.16 1.94
N PRO A 78 6.28 4.00 2.45
CA PRO A 78 6.78 4.79 3.57
C PRO A 78 6.86 6.29 3.27
N LEU A 79 7.32 6.68 2.07
CA LEU A 79 7.37 8.11 1.71
C LEU A 79 6.00 8.77 1.79
N SER A 80 4.98 8.15 1.20
CA SER A 80 3.62 8.67 1.22
C SER A 80 3.07 8.79 2.65
N ILE A 81 3.26 7.78 3.50
CA ILE A 81 2.86 7.82 4.93
C ILE A 81 3.59 8.95 5.66
N ALA A 82 4.91 9.04 5.49
CA ALA A 82 5.73 10.09 6.08
C ALA A 82 5.28 11.47 5.61
N ALA A 83 4.96 11.63 4.32
CA ALA A 83 4.47 12.88 3.77
C ALA A 83 3.15 13.30 4.44
N ALA A 84 2.18 12.40 4.58
CA ALA A 84 0.91 12.70 5.25
C ALA A 84 1.11 13.14 6.71
N LEU A 85 2.03 12.49 7.44
CA LEU A 85 2.36 12.84 8.82
C LEU A 85 3.15 14.15 8.94
N ILE A 86 4.09 14.39 8.03
CA ILE A 86 4.84 15.65 7.95
C ILE A 86 3.87 16.80 7.66
N VAL A 87 2.99 16.68 6.68
CA VAL A 87 1.94 17.69 6.42
C VAL A 87 1.10 17.93 7.68
N THR A 88 0.70 16.86 8.37
CA THR A 88 -0.06 16.96 9.63
C THR A 88 0.73 17.74 10.69
N SER A 89 2.05 17.57 10.73
CA SER A 89 2.90 18.23 11.72
C SER A 89 2.90 19.76 11.64
N PHE A 90 2.61 20.36 10.47
CA PHE A 90 2.38 21.81 10.36
C PHE A 90 1.26 22.31 11.28
N GLY A 91 0.29 21.45 11.55
CA GLY A 91 -0.87 21.74 12.38
C GLY A 91 -0.63 21.49 13.86
N THR A 92 0.50 20.88 14.20
CA THR A 92 0.82 20.46 15.58
C THR A 92 1.75 21.43 16.28
N SER A 93 1.86 21.32 17.60
CA SER A 93 2.88 22.02 18.40
C SER A 93 3.41 21.13 19.54
N GLY A 94 4.43 21.63 20.24
CA GLY A 94 5.00 21.00 21.43
C GLY A 94 5.41 19.54 21.22
N ASN A 95 4.97 18.67 22.14
CA ASN A 95 5.33 17.25 22.13
C ASN A 95 4.76 16.50 20.91
N SER A 96 3.62 16.94 20.37
CA SER A 96 3.01 16.31 19.19
C SER A 96 3.92 16.44 17.98
N THR A 97 4.47 17.64 17.74
CA THR A 97 5.46 17.87 16.66
C THR A 97 6.76 17.12 16.92
N ALA A 98 7.24 17.14 18.17
CA ALA A 98 8.50 16.47 18.54
C ALA A 98 8.44 14.95 18.30
N GLN A 99 7.33 14.30 18.64
CA GLN A 99 7.13 12.88 18.40
C GLN A 99 7.12 12.54 16.90
N ILE A 100 6.42 13.32 16.07
CA ILE A 100 6.39 13.11 14.62
C ILE A 100 7.80 13.26 14.03
N ARG A 101 8.50 14.35 14.37
CA ARG A 101 9.87 14.60 13.87
C ARG A 101 10.84 13.51 14.29
N LYS A 102 10.79 13.08 15.55
CA LYS A 102 11.65 12.01 16.07
C LYS A 102 11.45 10.68 15.33
N VAL A 103 10.22 10.35 14.94
CA VAL A 103 9.96 9.07 14.26
C VAL A 103 10.31 9.11 12.77
N LEU A 104 10.11 10.25 12.10
CA LEU A 104 10.26 10.34 10.65
C LEU A 104 11.63 10.87 10.21
N THR A 105 12.22 11.77 10.99
CA THR A 105 13.31 12.65 10.55
C THR A 105 14.28 12.97 11.69
N ASP A 106 14.54 12.05 12.63
CA ASP A 106 15.36 12.32 13.83
C ASP A 106 16.77 12.83 13.46
N ASP A 107 17.35 12.22 12.43
CA ASP A 107 18.71 12.50 11.98
C ASP A 107 18.79 13.58 10.89
N PHE A 108 17.64 14.11 10.45
CA PHE A 108 17.61 15.11 9.38
C PHE A 108 17.70 16.53 9.94
N VAL A 109 18.74 17.25 9.54
CA VAL A 109 18.93 18.66 9.88
C VAL A 109 18.58 19.53 8.67
N GLY A 110 17.39 20.11 8.70
CA GLY A 110 16.91 21.02 7.65
C GLY A 110 15.43 21.36 7.80
N ASP A 111 14.92 22.13 6.86
CA ASP A 111 13.47 22.36 6.75
C ASP A 111 12.81 21.13 6.12
N VAL A 112 12.22 20.31 6.98
CA VAL A 112 11.50 19.08 6.61
C VAL A 112 10.40 19.34 5.60
N HIS A 113 9.68 20.47 5.72
CA HIS A 113 8.54 20.75 4.86
C HIS A 113 8.98 21.22 3.49
N ALA A 114 9.94 22.14 3.43
CA ALA A 114 10.52 22.59 2.16
C ALA A 114 11.23 21.45 1.43
N THR A 115 11.93 20.58 2.15
CA THR A 115 12.62 19.43 1.55
C THR A 115 11.65 18.40 1.03
N LEU A 116 10.59 18.08 1.79
CA LEU A 116 9.53 17.19 1.32
C LEU A 116 8.78 17.78 0.13
N ALA A 117 8.43 19.06 0.16
CA ALA A 117 7.74 19.71 -0.96
C ALA A 117 8.58 19.64 -2.23
N ARG A 118 9.88 19.98 -2.14
CA ARG A 118 10.80 19.84 -3.28
C ARG A 118 10.86 18.39 -3.78
N LEU A 119 11.00 17.42 -2.88
CA LEU A 119 11.02 16.01 -3.27
C LEU A 119 9.71 15.60 -3.98
N LEU A 120 8.56 16.03 -3.48
CA LEU A 120 7.27 15.72 -4.10
C LEU A 120 7.09 16.43 -5.45
N ASP A 121 7.60 17.65 -5.60
CA ASP A 121 7.59 18.39 -6.87
C ASP A 121 8.48 17.69 -7.91
N ASP A 122 9.71 17.31 -7.52
CA ASP A 122 10.64 16.55 -8.36
C ASP A 122 10.01 15.22 -8.82
N LEU A 123 9.20 14.58 -7.97
CA LEU A 123 8.49 13.33 -8.27
C LEU A 123 7.19 13.52 -9.08
N ALA A 124 6.61 14.73 -9.08
CA ALA A 124 5.32 15.05 -9.69
C ALA A 124 5.45 15.62 -11.10
N GLU A 125 6.67 15.80 -11.61
CA GLU A 125 6.88 16.18 -13.00
C GLU A 125 6.16 15.20 -13.94
N ASP A 126 5.36 15.74 -14.89
CA ASP A 126 4.65 14.94 -15.88
C ASP A 126 5.69 14.19 -16.72
N ASN A 127 5.84 12.89 -16.45
CA ASN A 127 6.81 12.03 -17.10
C ASN A 127 6.09 11.07 -18.07
N GLU A 128 6.56 10.98 -19.31
CA GLU A 128 6.01 10.07 -20.32
C GLU A 128 6.36 8.60 -20.04
N ASP A 129 7.45 8.36 -19.31
CA ASP A 129 7.98 7.03 -18.99
C ASP A 129 7.30 6.38 -17.79
N TYR A 130 6.72 7.13 -16.85
CA TYR A 130 6.02 6.54 -15.70
C TYR A 130 4.83 7.36 -15.21
N LYS A 131 3.93 6.68 -14.51
CA LYS A 131 2.80 7.30 -13.82
C LYS A 131 2.92 7.07 -12.31
N LEU A 132 3.36 8.11 -11.61
CA LEU A 132 3.32 8.18 -10.16
C LEU A 132 2.18 9.10 -9.73
N THR A 133 1.40 8.69 -8.74
CA THR A 133 0.37 9.54 -8.14
C THR A 133 0.40 9.40 -6.65
N ILE A 134 0.79 10.47 -5.96
CA ILE A 134 0.78 10.60 -4.51
C ILE A 134 -0.40 11.50 -4.15
N ALA A 135 -1.30 11.01 -3.29
CA ALA A 135 -2.45 11.77 -2.84
C ALA A 135 -2.56 11.72 -1.32
N ASN A 136 -2.20 12.85 -0.71
CA ASN A 136 -2.37 13.16 0.70
C ASN A 136 -3.63 14.00 0.89
N GLY A 137 -4.45 13.64 1.87
CA GLY A 137 -5.67 14.38 2.20
C GLY A 137 -5.82 14.54 3.70
N LEU A 138 -6.11 15.77 4.14
CA LEU A 138 -6.49 16.08 5.51
C LEU A 138 -7.97 16.46 5.54
N PHE A 139 -8.75 15.71 6.32
CA PHE A 139 -10.19 15.86 6.40
C PHE A 139 -10.61 16.17 7.84
N PRO A 140 -10.52 17.43 8.29
CA PRO A 140 -11.05 17.85 9.59
C PRO A 140 -12.58 17.94 9.56
N ASP A 141 -13.23 17.77 10.72
CA ASP A 141 -14.66 18.01 10.85
C ASP A 141 -15.00 19.49 10.55
N GLU A 142 -16.09 19.72 9.82
CA GLU A 142 -16.56 21.07 9.43
C GLU A 142 -16.89 22.00 10.61
N GLN A 143 -17.02 21.47 11.83
CA GLN A 143 -17.26 22.27 13.03
C GLN A 143 -16.01 23.00 13.54
N PHE A 144 -14.81 22.61 13.09
CA PHE A 144 -13.57 23.24 13.53
C PHE A 144 -13.20 24.44 12.66
N THR A 145 -12.98 25.59 13.30
CA THR A 145 -12.43 26.77 12.61
C THR A 145 -10.93 26.58 12.40
N ILE A 146 -10.53 26.23 11.17
CA ILE A 146 -9.12 26.12 10.81
C ILE A 146 -8.49 27.51 10.65
N LEU A 147 -7.31 27.72 11.24
CA LEU A 147 -6.59 28.98 11.14
C LEU A 147 -6.14 29.23 9.70
N LEU A 148 -6.42 30.43 9.19
CA LEU A 148 -6.04 30.83 7.82
C LEU A 148 -4.53 30.73 7.57
N ARG A 149 -3.69 30.95 8.60
CA ARG A 149 -2.25 30.77 8.52
C ARG A 149 -1.85 29.34 8.18
N TYR A 150 -2.53 28.36 8.77
CA TYR A 150 -2.25 26.94 8.56
C TYR A 150 -2.70 26.52 7.16
N MET A 151 -3.92 26.91 6.76
CA MET A 151 -4.41 26.64 5.40
C MET A 151 -3.46 27.16 4.33
N ARG A 152 -2.97 28.40 4.47
CA ARG A 152 -2.00 28.99 3.53
C ARG A 152 -0.68 28.25 3.51
N GLN A 153 -0.15 27.84 4.66
CA GLN A 153 1.11 27.09 4.70
C GLN A 153 0.98 25.72 4.01
N VAL A 154 -0.08 24.98 4.33
CA VAL A 154 -0.35 23.68 3.70
C VAL A 154 -0.56 23.86 2.18
N GLU A 155 -1.32 24.87 1.77
CA GLU A 155 -1.57 25.16 0.35
C GLU A 155 -0.30 25.57 -0.39
N ASN A 156 0.57 26.36 0.22
CA ASN A 156 1.83 26.80 -0.38
C ASN A 156 2.82 25.64 -0.61
N TYR A 157 2.89 24.67 0.31
CA TYR A 157 3.83 23.56 0.20
C TYR A 157 3.28 22.32 -0.51
N TYR A 158 1.98 22.08 -0.41
CA TYR A 158 1.38 20.80 -0.83
C TYR A 158 0.09 20.96 -1.65
N GLY A 159 -0.30 22.20 -1.96
CA GLY A 159 -1.55 22.49 -2.65
C GLY A 159 -2.80 22.22 -1.79
N ARG A 160 -3.96 22.17 -2.44
CA ARG A 160 -5.27 22.06 -1.76
C ARG A 160 -5.58 20.62 -1.31
N ILE A 161 -4.90 20.19 -0.26
CA ILE A 161 -5.06 18.86 0.35
C ILE A 161 -5.96 18.84 1.58
N LEU A 162 -6.33 20.01 2.12
CA LEU A 162 -7.28 20.14 3.23
C LEU A 162 -8.71 20.27 2.70
N LYS A 163 -9.62 19.44 3.24
CA LYS A 163 -11.06 19.47 2.91
C LYS A 163 -11.91 19.21 4.15
N GLU A 164 -12.63 20.23 4.60
CA GLU A 164 -13.61 20.10 5.68
C GLU A 164 -14.77 19.17 5.27
N VAL A 165 -15.21 18.33 6.22
CA VAL A 165 -16.27 17.35 6.02
C VAL A 165 -17.12 17.22 7.28
N GLY A 166 -18.44 17.10 7.15
CA GLY A 166 -19.32 16.91 8.32
C GLY A 166 -19.39 15.46 8.80
N PHE A 167 -18.55 15.06 9.76
CA PHE A 167 -18.62 13.73 10.38
C PHE A 167 -19.77 13.62 11.38
N SER A 168 -19.99 14.66 12.18
CA SER A 168 -20.99 14.67 13.26
C SER A 168 -22.44 14.42 12.79
N ASN A 169 -22.83 15.03 11.66
CA ASN A 169 -24.21 15.02 11.16
C ASN A 169 -24.43 14.13 9.92
N LYS A 170 -23.36 13.84 9.17
CA LYS A 170 -23.43 13.18 7.85
C LYS A 170 -22.30 12.16 7.65
N THR A 171 -21.99 11.38 8.67
CA THR A 171 -20.85 10.43 8.72
C THR A 171 -20.69 9.57 7.45
N GLU A 172 -21.74 8.88 6.99
CA GLU A 172 -21.66 8.06 5.78
C GLU A 172 -21.45 8.87 4.50
N ASN A 173 -21.95 10.10 4.43
CA ASN A 173 -21.68 10.98 3.28
C ASN A 173 -20.23 11.46 3.32
N ALA A 174 -19.67 11.78 4.50
CA ALA A 174 -18.26 12.11 4.67
C ALA A 174 -17.37 10.93 4.23
N ARG A 175 -17.68 9.70 4.67
CA ARG A 175 -16.97 8.48 4.24
C ARG A 175 -16.98 8.32 2.73
N LYS A 176 -18.15 8.41 2.10
CA LYS A 176 -18.32 8.31 0.64
C LYS A 176 -17.60 9.43 -0.09
N PHE A 177 -17.64 10.65 0.42
CA PHE A 177 -16.93 11.80 -0.16
C PHE A 177 -15.41 11.58 -0.15
N ILE A 178 -14.86 11.11 0.97
CA ILE A 178 -13.44 10.78 1.09
C ILE A 178 -13.06 9.67 0.09
N ASN A 179 -13.83 8.58 0.03
CA ASN A 179 -13.58 7.50 -0.92
C ASN A 179 -13.68 7.96 -2.39
N LEU A 180 -14.65 8.82 -2.73
CA LEU A 180 -14.75 9.42 -4.07
C LEU A 180 -13.57 10.34 -4.38
N TRP A 181 -13.08 11.10 -3.39
CA TRP A 181 -11.89 11.92 -3.54
C TRP A 181 -10.65 11.06 -3.83
N VAL A 182 -10.47 9.97 -3.07
CA VAL A 182 -9.40 8.99 -3.28
C VAL A 182 -9.52 8.33 -4.66
N ALA A 183 -10.71 7.88 -5.04
CA ALA A 183 -10.96 7.27 -6.34
C ALA A 183 -10.59 8.22 -7.48
N LYS A 184 -11.00 9.50 -7.38
CA LYS A 184 -10.64 10.51 -8.38
C LYS A 184 -9.12 10.72 -8.46
N LYS A 185 -8.44 10.79 -7.31
CA LYS A 185 -6.98 10.97 -7.25
C LYS A 185 -6.22 9.76 -7.77
N THR A 186 -6.75 8.55 -7.59
CA THR A 186 -6.09 7.30 -7.96
C THR A 186 -6.58 6.72 -9.28
N ASN A 187 -7.34 7.49 -10.09
CA ASN A 187 -7.96 7.03 -11.33
C ASN A 187 -8.78 5.73 -11.16
N ASN A 188 -9.57 5.67 -10.08
CA ASN A 188 -10.41 4.55 -9.66
C ASN A 188 -9.66 3.26 -9.34
N ARG A 189 -8.36 3.32 -9.06
CA ARG A 189 -7.58 2.16 -8.60
C ARG A 189 -7.81 1.84 -7.12
N ILE A 190 -8.15 2.85 -6.33
CA ILE A 190 -8.52 2.74 -4.92
C ILE A 190 -9.89 3.40 -4.74
N THR A 191 -10.92 2.62 -4.42
CA THR A 191 -12.32 3.10 -4.39
C THR A 191 -13.00 2.98 -3.03
N ASP A 192 -12.48 2.16 -2.12
CA ASP A 192 -13.07 1.93 -0.79
C ASP A 192 -12.02 1.98 0.32
N LEU A 193 -11.26 3.09 0.37
CA LEU A 193 -10.21 3.29 1.37
C LEU A 193 -10.78 3.32 2.80
N LEU A 194 -11.96 3.88 3.03
CA LEU A 194 -12.64 3.86 4.33
C LEU A 194 -13.80 2.88 4.27
N ALA A 195 -13.72 1.79 5.02
CA ALA A 195 -14.79 0.79 5.08
C ALA A 195 -15.97 1.34 5.91
N PRO A 196 -17.19 0.80 5.73
CA PRO A 196 -18.31 1.13 6.61
C PRO A 196 -17.93 0.91 8.07
N GLY A 197 -18.25 1.87 8.94
CA GLY A 197 -17.92 1.81 10.37
C GLY A 197 -16.50 2.24 10.75
N THR A 198 -15.59 2.52 9.79
CA THR A 198 -14.24 3.04 10.09
C THR A 198 -14.28 4.44 10.73
N ILE A 199 -15.26 5.26 10.35
CA ILE A 199 -15.45 6.60 10.91
C ILE A 199 -16.81 6.68 11.62
N SER A 200 -16.88 7.54 12.63
CA SER A 200 -18.05 7.74 13.50
C SER A 200 -18.44 9.22 13.59
N ARG A 201 -19.50 9.53 14.34
CA ARG A 201 -19.89 10.91 14.64
C ARG A 201 -18.86 11.65 15.51
N ASP A 202 -18.05 10.90 16.25
CA ASP A 202 -16.98 11.45 17.11
C ASP A 202 -15.65 11.60 16.34
N THR A 203 -15.64 11.31 15.05
CA THR A 203 -14.47 11.50 14.19
C THR A 203 -14.19 12.98 14.03
N VAL A 204 -12.97 13.38 14.38
CA VAL A 204 -12.53 14.77 14.43
C VAL A 204 -11.65 15.12 13.23
N MET A 205 -10.74 14.20 12.86
CA MET A 205 -9.89 14.36 11.70
C MET A 205 -9.48 13.01 11.13
N VAL A 206 -9.56 12.88 9.80
CA VAL A 206 -9.06 11.72 9.05
C VAL A 206 -7.88 12.13 8.20
N ILE A 207 -6.78 11.38 8.31
CA ILE A 207 -5.61 11.50 7.44
C ILE A 207 -5.70 10.38 6.40
N VAL A 208 -5.74 10.77 5.13
CA VAL A 208 -5.77 9.84 4.01
C VAL A 208 -4.44 9.90 3.29
N ASN A 209 -3.86 8.72 3.11
CA ASN A 209 -2.68 8.56 2.31
C ASN A 209 -2.88 7.47 1.24
N THR A 210 -2.77 7.85 -0.02
CA THR A 210 -2.81 6.89 -1.13
C THR A 210 -1.73 7.17 -2.13
N ILE A 211 -1.17 6.10 -2.66
CA ILE A 211 -0.15 6.18 -3.69
C ILE A 211 -0.41 5.12 -4.75
N TYR A 212 -0.17 5.48 -6.00
CA TYR A 212 -0.22 4.57 -7.13
C TYR A 212 1.03 4.79 -7.97
N PHE A 213 1.71 3.70 -8.29
CA PHE A 213 2.86 3.73 -9.18
C PHE A 213 2.66 2.70 -10.28
N ASN A 214 2.91 3.13 -11.50
CA ASN A 214 2.84 2.30 -12.69
C ASN A 214 3.89 2.79 -13.68
N ALA A 215 4.90 1.98 -13.92
CA ALA A 215 5.98 2.29 -14.83
C ALA A 215 6.36 1.03 -15.62
N PRO A 216 6.79 1.17 -16.88
CA PRO A 216 7.34 0.08 -17.64
C PRO A 216 8.71 -0.34 -17.13
N TRP A 217 9.09 -1.60 -17.34
CA TRP A 217 10.48 -2.00 -17.17
C TRP A 217 11.35 -1.35 -18.25
N ALA A 218 12.56 -0.89 -17.90
CA ALA A 218 13.55 -0.49 -18.90
C ALA A 218 13.95 -1.67 -19.80
N THR A 219 13.99 -2.87 -19.23
CA THR A 219 14.15 -4.13 -19.97
C THR A 219 12.95 -5.06 -19.69
N PRO A 220 11.92 -5.07 -20.55
CA PRO A 220 10.70 -5.85 -20.31
C PRO A 220 10.93 -7.36 -20.40
N PHE A 221 10.04 -8.12 -19.75
CA PHE A 221 10.04 -9.57 -19.86
C PHE A 221 9.27 -9.99 -21.12
N ASN A 222 9.77 -11.02 -21.81
CA ASN A 222 9.04 -11.58 -22.94
C ASN A 222 7.87 -12.43 -22.44
N LYS A 223 6.64 -12.05 -22.79
CA LYS A 223 5.41 -12.78 -22.44
C LYS A 223 5.43 -14.24 -22.89
N GLU A 224 6.07 -14.55 -24.01
CA GLU A 224 6.19 -15.91 -24.54
C GLU A 224 7.08 -16.82 -23.68
N LEU A 225 7.95 -16.23 -22.87
CA LEU A 225 8.84 -16.95 -21.94
C LEU A 225 8.26 -17.08 -20.53
N THR A 226 7.08 -16.51 -20.30
CA THR A 226 6.36 -16.70 -19.04
C THR A 226 5.79 -18.11 -18.99
N SER A 227 6.11 -18.84 -17.94
CA SER A 227 5.70 -20.23 -17.77
C SER A 227 5.35 -20.54 -16.32
N LYS A 228 4.53 -21.58 -16.13
CA LYS A 228 4.19 -22.05 -14.80
C LYS A 228 5.41 -22.64 -14.10
N SER A 229 5.83 -22.03 -13.00
CA SER A 229 6.92 -22.53 -12.15
C SER A 229 6.48 -22.66 -10.70
N THR A 230 7.22 -23.47 -9.95
CA THR A 230 6.93 -23.71 -8.54
C THR A 230 7.40 -22.54 -7.70
N PHE A 231 6.58 -22.09 -6.76
CA PHE A 231 6.91 -21.14 -5.71
C PHE A 231 6.76 -21.81 -4.34
N PHE A 232 7.81 -21.78 -3.52
CA PHE A 232 7.89 -22.38 -2.19
C PHE A 232 7.46 -21.35 -1.13
N GLY A 233 6.16 -21.03 -1.09
CA GLY A 233 5.59 -20.08 -0.14
C GLY A 233 5.59 -20.58 1.31
N LEU A 234 5.40 -19.65 2.25
CA LEU A 234 5.35 -20.01 3.69
C LEU A 234 4.12 -20.84 4.05
N ASP A 235 3.03 -20.72 3.28
CA ASP A 235 1.80 -21.49 3.43
C ASP A 235 1.74 -22.72 2.51
N GLY A 236 2.83 -23.02 1.80
CA GLY A 236 2.99 -24.21 0.98
C GLY A 236 3.46 -23.94 -0.44
N VAL A 237 3.54 -25.03 -1.21
CA VAL A 237 4.03 -25.03 -2.59
C VAL A 237 2.92 -24.64 -3.55
N LYS A 238 3.18 -23.67 -4.43
CA LYS A 238 2.21 -23.13 -5.40
C LYS A 238 2.79 -23.14 -6.81
N LEU A 239 1.92 -23.23 -7.80
CA LEU A 239 2.30 -23.12 -9.21
C LEU A 239 1.87 -21.75 -9.74
N VAL A 240 2.82 -20.91 -10.10
CA VAL A 240 2.58 -19.49 -10.43
C VAL A 240 3.14 -19.15 -11.80
N ASP A 241 2.62 -18.09 -12.42
CA ASP A 241 3.19 -17.58 -13.66
C ASP A 241 4.50 -16.89 -13.34
N THR A 242 5.59 -17.41 -13.89
CA THR A 242 6.94 -16.91 -13.65
C THR A 242 7.51 -16.40 -14.95
N MET A 243 7.81 -15.11 -14.95
CA MET A 243 8.41 -14.39 -16.05
C MET A 243 9.90 -14.69 -16.09
N TYR A 244 10.51 -14.59 -17.27
CA TYR A 244 11.93 -14.83 -17.45
C TYR A 244 12.58 -13.72 -18.29
N ASN A 245 13.78 -13.30 -17.89
CA ASN A 245 14.61 -12.39 -18.66
C ASN A 245 16.10 -12.78 -18.53
N LYS A 246 16.89 -12.43 -19.54
CA LYS A 246 18.34 -12.48 -19.54
C LYS A 246 18.85 -11.13 -20.06
N SER A 247 19.39 -10.32 -19.17
CA SER A 247 19.93 -9.00 -19.51
C SER A 247 21.03 -8.60 -18.54
N THR A 248 21.64 -7.45 -18.78
CA THR A 248 22.52 -6.79 -17.81
C THR A 248 21.68 -6.14 -16.72
N PHE A 249 21.96 -6.48 -15.47
CA PHE A 249 21.34 -5.91 -14.29
C PHE A 249 22.42 -5.60 -13.25
N GLN A 250 22.14 -4.63 -12.36
CA GLN A 250 22.92 -4.50 -11.14
C GLN A 250 22.61 -5.70 -10.25
N TYR A 251 23.65 -6.40 -9.81
CA TYR A 251 23.58 -7.62 -9.04
C TYR A 251 24.66 -7.68 -7.97
N GLY A 252 24.32 -8.24 -6.80
CA GLY A 252 25.28 -8.50 -5.74
C GLY A 252 24.79 -9.57 -4.78
N ALA A 253 25.73 -10.19 -4.06
CA ALA A 253 25.43 -11.14 -2.99
C ALA A 253 25.88 -10.56 -1.66
N SER A 254 24.97 -10.48 -0.68
CA SER A 254 25.25 -9.90 0.63
C SER A 254 25.34 -10.98 1.70
N ASN A 255 26.54 -11.18 2.25
CA ASN A 255 26.75 -12.07 3.39
C ASN A 255 26.00 -11.60 4.63
N THR A 256 25.93 -10.29 4.86
CA THR A 256 25.24 -9.70 6.03
C THR A 256 23.74 -9.94 5.97
N LEU A 257 23.14 -9.78 4.78
CA LEU A 257 21.70 -9.99 4.56
C LEU A 257 21.36 -11.46 4.20
N GLN A 258 22.37 -12.30 3.99
CA GLN A 258 22.25 -13.69 3.51
C GLN A 258 21.35 -13.82 2.28
N SER A 259 21.50 -12.88 1.35
CA SER A 259 20.58 -12.70 0.22
C SER A 259 21.31 -12.27 -1.04
N ASP A 260 20.76 -12.67 -2.18
CA ASP A 260 21.06 -12.10 -3.48
C ASP A 260 20.23 -10.83 -3.70
N LEU A 261 20.85 -9.82 -4.30
CA LEU A 261 20.24 -8.55 -4.64
C LEU A 261 20.26 -8.40 -6.16
N VAL A 262 19.13 -8.00 -6.74
CA VAL A 262 19.03 -7.64 -8.15
C VAL A 262 18.16 -6.41 -8.33
N GLU A 263 18.66 -5.44 -9.09
CA GLU A 263 17.94 -4.20 -9.38
C GLU A 263 17.44 -4.21 -10.82
N LEU A 264 16.12 -4.03 -10.99
CA LEU A 264 15.44 -3.93 -12.26
C LEU A 264 15.00 -2.47 -12.46
N ASN A 265 15.64 -1.78 -13.40
CA ASN A 265 15.28 -0.40 -13.73
C ASN A 265 13.88 -0.34 -14.38
N TYR A 266 13.10 0.67 -14.02
CA TYR A 266 11.95 1.10 -14.80
C TYR A 266 12.40 2.02 -15.94
N GLN A 267 11.55 2.20 -16.94
CA GLN A 267 11.77 3.14 -18.04
C GLN A 267 12.03 4.56 -17.50
N GLY A 268 12.93 5.28 -18.16
CA GLY A 268 13.47 6.56 -17.67
C GLY A 268 14.61 6.39 -16.65
N GLU A 269 14.79 5.19 -16.07
CA GLU A 269 15.84 4.85 -15.10
C GLU A 269 15.90 5.73 -13.84
N GLU A 270 14.84 6.50 -13.56
CA GLU A 270 14.70 7.28 -12.32
C GLU A 270 14.27 6.40 -11.15
N PHE A 271 13.50 5.35 -11.44
CA PHE A 271 13.04 4.36 -10.46
C PHE A 271 13.59 2.98 -10.77
N SER A 272 13.77 2.18 -9.73
CA SER A 272 14.10 0.77 -9.84
C SER A 272 13.28 -0.08 -8.86
N MET A 273 13.09 -1.34 -9.20
CA MET A 273 12.72 -2.38 -8.24
C MET A 273 13.98 -3.13 -7.80
N LEU A 274 14.31 -3.07 -6.51
CA LEU A 274 15.36 -3.87 -5.89
C LEU A 274 14.72 -5.09 -5.22
N ILE A 275 15.15 -6.28 -5.60
CA ILE A 275 14.72 -7.55 -4.99
C ILE A 275 15.82 -8.06 -4.07
N LEU A 276 15.46 -8.40 -2.84
CA LEU A 276 16.31 -9.08 -1.86
C LEU A 276 15.77 -10.50 -1.68
N LEU A 277 16.48 -11.47 -2.25
CA LEU A 277 16.12 -12.89 -2.25
C LEU A 277 17.04 -13.64 -1.28
N PRO A 278 16.54 -14.15 -0.14
CA PRO A 278 17.35 -14.98 0.75
C PRO A 278 17.93 -16.21 0.03
N TRP A 279 19.11 -16.70 0.41
CA TRP A 279 19.68 -17.91 -0.24
C TRP A 279 18.93 -19.20 0.06
N HIS A 280 18.06 -19.18 1.08
CA HIS A 280 17.31 -20.33 1.54
C HIS A 280 15.82 -20.02 1.57
N TYR A 281 14.99 -21.01 1.24
CA TYR A 281 13.53 -20.88 1.22
C TYR A 281 12.91 -20.41 2.55
N ASN A 282 13.54 -20.73 3.68
CA ASN A 282 13.12 -20.29 5.01
C ASN A 282 13.97 -19.11 5.55
N GLY A 283 14.72 -18.43 4.67
CA GLY A 283 15.67 -17.38 5.02
C GLY A 283 15.06 -16.01 5.27
N LEU A 284 13.77 -15.80 4.93
CA LEU A 284 13.12 -14.49 5.04
C LEU A 284 13.26 -13.88 6.45
N SER A 285 12.99 -14.64 7.50
CA SER A 285 13.10 -14.14 8.89
C SER A 285 14.53 -13.68 9.23
N LYS A 286 15.56 -14.36 8.71
CA LYS A 286 16.96 -13.94 8.91
C LYS A 286 17.25 -12.63 8.17
N LEU A 287 16.83 -12.54 6.91
CA LEU A 287 16.90 -11.30 6.14
C LEU A 287 16.23 -10.16 6.90
N GLU A 288 14.98 -10.33 7.34
CA GLU A 288 14.21 -9.33 8.11
C GLU A 288 14.92 -8.90 9.40
N SER A 289 15.53 -9.84 10.13
CA SER A 289 16.26 -9.55 11.37
C SER A 289 17.54 -8.73 11.15
N SER A 290 18.22 -8.95 10.03
CA SER A 290 19.46 -8.26 9.65
C SER A 290 19.22 -6.97 8.87
N LEU A 291 17.98 -6.68 8.47
CA LEU A 291 17.65 -5.54 7.64
C LEU A 291 17.72 -4.23 8.44
N THR A 292 18.73 -3.43 8.13
CA THR A 292 18.94 -2.05 8.58
C THR A 292 19.27 -1.19 7.37
N VAL A 293 19.13 0.14 7.50
CA VAL A 293 19.49 1.06 6.40
C VAL A 293 20.96 0.92 6.04
N ASP A 294 21.84 0.81 7.03
CA ASP A 294 23.28 0.66 6.81
C ASP A 294 23.61 -0.64 6.08
N ASN A 295 23.01 -1.77 6.49
CA ASN A 295 23.23 -3.06 5.83
C ASN A 295 22.64 -3.08 4.41
N LEU A 296 21.51 -2.41 4.19
CA LEU A 296 20.90 -2.25 2.87
C LEU A 296 21.78 -1.39 1.95
N ASN A 297 22.23 -0.22 2.42
CA ASN A 297 23.09 0.68 1.65
C ASN A 297 24.42 0.01 1.30
N ALA A 298 25.08 -0.63 2.27
CA ALA A 298 26.31 -1.38 2.03
C ALA A 298 26.12 -2.53 1.02
N ALA A 299 24.97 -3.20 1.04
CA ALA A 299 24.67 -4.25 0.06
C ALA A 299 24.43 -3.68 -1.35
N ILE A 300 23.77 -2.52 -1.46
CA ILE A 300 23.53 -1.82 -2.75
C ILE A 300 24.85 -1.30 -3.33
N GLU A 301 25.69 -0.68 -2.51
CA GLU A 301 27.00 -0.16 -2.93
C GLU A 301 27.96 -1.25 -3.42
N ALA A 302 27.76 -2.50 -2.97
CA ALA A 302 28.54 -3.65 -3.39
C ALA A 302 28.01 -4.35 -4.65
N MET A 303 26.89 -3.89 -5.23
CA MET A 303 26.36 -4.42 -6.48
C MET A 303 27.21 -3.94 -7.67
N ASP A 304 27.25 -4.74 -8.72
CA ASP A 304 27.91 -4.41 -9.99
C ASP A 304 27.06 -4.88 -11.18
N GLU A 305 27.41 -4.50 -12.39
CA GLU A 305 26.70 -4.93 -13.60
C GLU A 305 27.07 -6.37 -13.98
N TRP A 306 26.05 -7.24 -14.06
CA TRP A 306 26.20 -8.62 -14.51
C TRP A 306 25.14 -8.97 -15.54
N ILE A 307 25.49 -9.83 -16.50
CA ILE A 307 24.47 -10.51 -17.29
C ILE A 307 23.83 -11.58 -16.40
N VAL A 308 22.57 -11.40 -16.04
CA VAL A 308 21.84 -12.27 -15.11
C VAL A 308 20.66 -12.93 -15.81
N HIS A 309 20.48 -14.23 -15.55
CA HIS A 309 19.21 -14.90 -15.81
C HIS A 309 18.28 -14.70 -14.62
N ILE A 310 17.14 -14.03 -14.81
CA ILE A 310 16.18 -13.77 -13.75
C ILE A 310 14.83 -14.44 -14.04
N TRP A 311 14.30 -15.14 -13.03
CA TRP A 311 12.94 -15.65 -13.00
C TRP A 311 12.17 -14.95 -11.89
N LEU A 312 11.12 -14.21 -12.26
CA LEU A 312 10.32 -13.40 -11.35
C LEU A 312 8.85 -13.79 -11.44
N PRO A 313 8.18 -14.21 -10.36
CA PRO A 313 6.75 -14.46 -10.37
C PRO A 313 5.98 -13.18 -10.70
N LYS A 314 4.88 -13.32 -11.44
CA LYS A 314 3.86 -12.28 -11.51
C LYS A 314 3.14 -12.21 -10.17
N PHE A 315 2.88 -11.01 -9.69
CA PHE A 315 2.10 -10.82 -8.48
C PHE A 315 1.40 -9.47 -8.50
N THR A 316 0.25 -9.42 -7.85
CA THR A 316 -0.47 -8.19 -7.58
C THR A 316 -0.73 -8.14 -6.09
N ILE A 317 -0.24 -7.11 -5.41
CA ILE A 317 -0.47 -6.92 -3.98
C ILE A 317 -1.24 -5.63 -3.77
N ARG A 318 -2.38 -5.75 -3.09
CA ARG A 318 -3.18 -4.64 -2.59
C ARG A 318 -3.23 -4.76 -1.08
N ARG A 319 -2.74 -3.76 -0.35
CA ARG A 319 -2.82 -3.78 1.11
C ARG A 319 -3.32 -2.45 1.63
N LYS A 320 -4.16 -2.56 2.65
CA LYS A 320 -4.83 -1.47 3.33
C LYS A 320 -4.54 -1.56 4.82
N TYR A 321 -4.21 -0.44 5.43
CA TYR A 321 -3.81 -0.33 6.83
C TYR A 321 -4.55 0.80 7.53
N SER A 322 -4.94 0.54 8.78
CA SER A 322 -5.16 1.58 9.80
C SER A 322 -3.88 1.65 10.62
N LEU A 323 -3.13 2.75 10.50
CA LEU A 323 -1.76 2.83 10.99
C LEU A 323 -1.63 3.34 12.44
N ILE A 324 -2.73 3.70 13.10
CA ILE A 324 -2.69 4.34 14.43
C ILE A 324 -1.87 3.52 15.43
N ASP A 325 -2.14 2.22 15.56
CA ASP A 325 -1.46 1.38 16.55
C ASP A 325 0.01 1.16 16.21
N ASN A 326 0.34 1.04 14.91
CA ASN A 326 1.72 0.96 14.45
C ASN A 326 2.49 2.25 14.75
N LEU A 327 1.90 3.42 14.46
CA LEU A 327 2.52 4.73 14.72
C LEU A 327 2.70 4.99 16.22
N LYS A 328 1.75 4.55 17.06
CA LYS A 328 1.88 4.58 18.53
C LYS A 328 3.05 3.74 19.03
N LYS A 329 3.24 2.54 18.47
CA LYS A 329 4.39 1.67 18.80
C LYS A 329 5.72 2.32 18.42
N LEU A 330 5.77 3.03 17.28
CA LEU A 330 6.94 3.77 16.82
C LEU A 330 7.24 5.03 17.65
N GLY A 331 6.25 5.57 18.37
CA GLY A 331 6.43 6.70 19.29
C GLY A 331 5.56 7.92 19.01
N ILE A 332 4.79 7.93 17.93
CA ILE A 332 3.80 8.98 17.63
C ILE A 332 2.53 8.65 18.40
N LYS A 333 2.30 9.31 19.54
CA LYS A 333 1.23 8.94 20.49
C LYS A 333 0.23 10.05 20.71
N ASP A 334 0.72 11.27 20.94
CA ASP A 334 -0.09 12.35 21.51
C ASP A 334 -1.20 12.77 20.54
N ILE A 335 -0.90 12.83 19.24
CA ILE A 335 -1.87 13.21 18.18
C ILE A 335 -3.10 12.30 18.10
N PHE A 336 -3.07 11.12 18.72
CA PHE A 336 -4.18 10.14 18.74
C PHE A 336 -4.96 10.15 20.07
N THR A 337 -4.73 11.14 20.93
CA THR A 337 -5.29 11.21 22.28
C THR A 337 -5.72 12.63 22.62
N GLY A 338 -6.40 12.84 23.75
CA GLY A 338 -6.72 14.19 24.25
C GLY A 338 -5.51 15.05 24.66
N ARG A 339 -4.27 14.53 24.53
CA ARG A 339 -3.02 15.30 24.69
C ARG A 339 -2.52 15.88 23.37
N ALA A 340 -3.23 15.65 22.27
CA ALA A 340 -2.88 16.18 20.97
C ALA A 340 -2.84 17.71 21.02
N ASP A 341 -1.73 18.28 20.56
CA ASP A 341 -1.57 19.74 20.46
C ASP A 341 -1.66 20.12 18.99
N PHE A 342 -2.86 20.46 18.54
CA PHE A 342 -3.16 20.99 17.21
C PHE A 342 -3.36 22.51 17.21
N SER A 343 -2.74 23.22 18.16
CA SER A 343 -2.91 24.66 18.31
C SER A 343 -2.40 25.49 17.14
N ALA A 344 -1.42 24.97 16.40
CA ALA A 344 -0.97 25.58 15.15
C ALA A 344 -2.04 25.52 14.04
N MET A 345 -2.89 24.49 14.04
CA MET A 345 -3.98 24.29 13.09
C MET A 345 -5.25 25.09 13.43
N CYS A 346 -5.75 25.00 14.65
CA CYS A 346 -7.06 25.56 15.02
C CYS A 346 -7.11 26.25 16.40
N GLY A 347 -5.96 26.59 16.99
CA GLY A 347 -5.91 27.17 18.33
C GLY A 347 -6.32 26.14 19.40
N ASP A 348 -7.06 26.56 20.43
CA ASP A 348 -7.55 25.63 21.45
C ASP A 348 -8.84 24.94 20.99
N CYS A 349 -8.68 23.96 20.11
CA CYS A 349 -9.78 23.29 19.40
C CYS A 349 -9.99 21.82 19.82
N GLY A 350 -9.18 21.29 20.75
CA GLY A 350 -9.30 19.90 21.22
C GLY A 350 -9.21 18.83 20.12
N VAL A 351 -8.62 19.16 18.97
CA VAL A 351 -8.56 18.27 17.81
C VAL A 351 -7.57 17.12 18.05
N MET A 352 -7.92 15.92 17.59
CA MET A 352 -7.03 14.76 17.53
C MET A 352 -7.26 13.98 16.23
N VAL A 353 -6.27 13.18 15.83
CA VAL A 353 -6.36 12.27 14.69
C VAL A 353 -7.19 11.06 15.08
N SER A 354 -8.29 10.84 14.38
CA SER A 354 -9.20 9.71 14.62
C SER A 354 -8.87 8.49 13.76
N GLU A 355 -8.28 8.69 12.58
CA GLU A 355 -7.94 7.61 11.64
C GLU A 355 -6.73 8.00 10.76
N VAL A 356 -5.86 7.02 10.47
CA VAL A 356 -4.74 7.14 9.51
C VAL A 356 -4.82 5.97 8.54
N ALA A 357 -5.53 6.20 7.44
CA ALA A 357 -5.78 5.19 6.44
C ALA A 357 -4.72 5.24 5.33
N HIS A 358 -4.07 4.09 5.09
CA HIS A 358 -3.12 3.90 4.01
C HIS A 358 -3.54 2.75 3.12
N GLU A 359 -3.54 2.94 1.80
CA GLU A 359 -3.67 1.85 0.83
C GLU A 359 -2.65 2.01 -0.28
N ALA A 360 -1.99 0.90 -0.60
CA ALA A 360 -1.02 0.79 -1.68
C ALA A 360 -1.32 -0.44 -2.54
N VAL A 361 -1.11 -0.28 -3.86
CA VAL A 361 -1.28 -1.33 -4.86
C VAL A 361 -0.05 -1.40 -5.74
N VAL A 362 0.45 -2.62 -5.96
CA VAL A 362 1.47 -2.91 -6.97
C VAL A 362 1.00 -4.06 -7.84
N ASP A 363 1.28 -3.94 -9.14
CA ASP A 363 1.05 -4.97 -10.13
C ASP A 363 2.34 -5.24 -10.89
N VAL A 364 2.93 -6.41 -10.69
CA VAL A 364 4.17 -6.85 -11.34
C VAL A 364 3.82 -7.84 -12.45
N ASN A 365 4.04 -7.41 -13.69
CA ASN A 365 3.79 -8.18 -14.90
C ASN A 365 4.93 -7.97 -15.92
N GLU A 366 4.82 -8.63 -17.07
CA GLU A 366 5.90 -8.74 -18.04
C GLU A 366 6.19 -7.41 -18.73
N GLY A 367 5.13 -6.65 -18.94
CA GLY A 367 5.08 -5.63 -19.96
C GLY A 367 5.79 -4.39 -19.51
N GLY A 368 5.08 -3.54 -18.79
CA GLY A 368 5.33 -2.13 -19.01
C GLY A 368 4.93 -1.65 -20.41
N THR A 369 5.34 -2.34 -21.51
CA THR A 369 4.75 -2.37 -22.87
C THR A 369 5.29 -3.61 -23.64
N GLU A 370 4.58 -4.09 -24.67
CA GLU A 370 4.86 -5.35 -25.39
C GLU A 370 6.16 -5.36 -26.22
N ALA A 371 7.03 -6.33 -25.95
CA ALA A 371 8.08 -6.77 -26.86
C ALA A 371 7.76 -8.20 -27.34
N SER A 372 7.70 -8.40 -28.66
CA SER A 372 7.56 -9.72 -29.29
C SER A 372 8.90 -10.11 -29.92
N GLY A 373 9.38 -11.30 -29.57
CA GLY A 373 10.61 -11.86 -30.12
C GLY A 373 10.86 -13.24 -29.56
N ALA A 374 10.46 -14.27 -30.32
CA ALA A 374 10.67 -15.67 -29.97
C ALA A 374 12.17 -15.93 -29.68
N THR A 375 12.51 -16.12 -28.42
CA THR A 375 13.89 -16.33 -27.94
C THR A 375 13.97 -17.67 -27.25
N SER A 376 14.79 -18.59 -27.77
CA SER A 376 15.09 -19.85 -27.07
C SER A 376 15.88 -19.55 -25.80
N VAL A 377 15.46 -20.10 -24.66
CA VAL A 377 16.19 -19.97 -23.38
C VAL A 377 17.44 -20.85 -23.42
N ILE A 378 18.61 -20.22 -23.61
CA ILE A 378 19.93 -20.86 -23.44
C ILE A 378 20.48 -20.39 -22.08
N ILE A 379 20.63 -21.31 -21.14
CA ILE A 379 21.22 -21.03 -19.82
C ILE A 379 22.73 -21.26 -19.91
N ASP A 380 23.51 -20.20 -19.77
CA ASP A 380 24.96 -20.28 -19.73
C ASP A 380 25.42 -20.64 -18.32
N ARG A 381 26.30 -21.64 -18.18
CA ARG A 381 26.73 -22.16 -16.87
C ARG A 381 27.52 -21.18 -15.99
N ASN A 382 28.04 -20.10 -16.57
CA ASN A 382 28.92 -19.14 -15.90
C ASN A 382 28.25 -17.81 -15.55
N LEU A 383 26.95 -17.66 -15.82
CA LEU A 383 26.21 -16.44 -15.52
C LEU A 383 25.38 -16.60 -14.23
N PRO A 384 25.24 -15.55 -13.40
CA PRO A 384 24.32 -15.58 -12.27
C PRO A 384 22.89 -15.92 -12.71
N ALA A 385 22.23 -16.77 -11.92
CA ALA A 385 20.89 -17.26 -12.18
C ALA A 385 20.02 -17.09 -10.93
N ILE A 386 19.15 -16.07 -10.94
CA ILE A 386 18.31 -15.70 -9.80
C ILE A 386 16.89 -16.20 -10.05
N ARG A 387 16.48 -17.19 -9.25
CA ARG A 387 15.13 -17.71 -9.27
C ARG A 387 14.38 -17.21 -8.05
N VAL A 388 13.50 -16.23 -8.25
CA VAL A 388 12.65 -15.68 -7.19
C VAL A 388 11.47 -16.64 -6.96
N ASP A 389 11.78 -17.85 -6.48
CA ASP A 389 10.84 -18.97 -6.36
C ASP A 389 10.42 -19.24 -4.90
N HIS A 390 10.69 -18.30 -3.99
CA HIS A 390 10.38 -18.40 -2.57
C HIS A 390 10.34 -17.00 -1.93
N PRO A 391 9.95 -16.86 -0.65
CA PRO A 391 9.66 -15.56 -0.07
C PRO A 391 10.82 -14.56 -0.12
N PHE A 392 10.51 -13.33 -0.54
CA PHE A 392 11.49 -12.28 -0.79
C PHE A 392 10.97 -10.91 -0.33
N ILE A 393 11.89 -9.96 -0.13
CA ILE A 393 11.59 -8.54 0.07
C ILE A 393 11.85 -7.81 -1.24
N PHE A 394 11.02 -6.82 -1.57
CA PHE A 394 11.28 -5.91 -2.67
C PHE A 394 11.07 -4.46 -2.25
N LEU A 395 11.84 -3.57 -2.87
CA LEU A 395 11.77 -2.12 -2.70
C LEU A 395 11.57 -1.49 -4.08
N ILE A 396 10.73 -0.46 -4.17
CA ILE A 396 10.76 0.46 -5.31
C ILE A 396 11.43 1.75 -4.84
N ARG A 397 12.49 2.16 -5.52
CA ARG A 397 13.37 3.25 -5.06
C ARG A 397 13.44 4.36 -6.10
N HIS A 398 13.50 5.61 -5.63
CA HIS A 398 13.90 6.74 -6.46
C HIS A 398 15.43 6.84 -6.44
N LYS A 399 16.08 6.55 -7.57
CA LYS A 399 17.54 6.32 -7.64
C LYS A 399 18.34 7.57 -7.28
N ALA A 400 17.92 8.75 -7.74
CA ALA A 400 18.64 9.99 -7.48
C ALA A 400 18.77 10.34 -5.99
N THR A 401 17.77 9.96 -5.17
CA THR A 401 17.78 10.25 -3.72
C THR A 401 18.04 9.04 -2.84
N GLY A 402 18.02 7.83 -3.43
CA GLY A 402 18.00 6.56 -2.70
C GLY A 402 16.74 6.30 -1.87
N THR A 403 15.71 7.16 -1.96
CA THR A 403 14.48 7.08 -1.16
C THR A 403 13.66 5.85 -1.53
N ILE A 404 13.22 5.10 -0.51
CA ILE A 404 12.28 3.99 -0.66
C ILE A 404 10.88 4.57 -0.88
N MET A 405 10.36 4.38 -2.08
CA MET A 405 9.00 4.78 -2.47
C MET A 405 7.99 3.75 -1.98
N PHE A 406 8.32 2.47 -2.16
CA PHE A 406 7.52 1.35 -1.72
C PHE A 406 8.38 0.25 -1.13
N MET A 407 7.83 -0.45 -0.15
CA MET A 407 8.45 -1.61 0.47
C MET A 407 7.42 -2.72 0.62
N GLY A 408 7.81 -3.94 0.28
CA GLY A 408 6.96 -5.10 0.48
C GLY A 408 7.71 -6.40 0.65
N ARG A 409 6.98 -7.40 1.11
CA ARG A 409 7.40 -8.80 1.11
C ARG A 409 6.38 -9.63 0.36
N VAL A 410 6.85 -10.58 -0.42
CA VAL A 410 6.01 -11.56 -1.10
C VAL A 410 6.28 -12.92 -0.48
N THR A 411 5.33 -13.44 0.26
CA THR A 411 5.30 -14.79 0.84
C THR A 411 4.41 -15.72 0.02
N ASP A 412 3.49 -15.14 -0.76
CA ASP A 412 2.64 -15.82 -1.73
C ASP A 412 2.26 -14.90 -2.91
N PRO A 413 2.75 -15.16 -4.13
CA PRO A 413 2.42 -14.34 -5.30
C PRO A 413 1.00 -14.56 -5.86
N THR A 414 0.23 -15.53 -5.35
CA THR A 414 -1.14 -15.82 -5.81
C THR A 414 -2.23 -15.04 -5.07
N THR A 415 -1.92 -14.44 -3.92
CA THR A 415 -2.89 -13.69 -3.12
C THR A 415 -3.02 -12.25 -3.61
N SER A 416 -3.96 -12.01 -4.51
CA SER A 416 -4.49 -10.66 -4.74
C SER A 416 -5.40 -10.32 -3.55
N ALA A 417 -4.88 -9.61 -2.55
CA ALA A 417 -5.61 -9.34 -1.31
C ALA A 417 -6.81 -8.39 -1.55
N ASP A 418 -7.97 -9.00 -1.78
CA ASP A 418 -9.31 -8.40 -1.59
C ASP A 418 -9.85 -8.72 -0.17
N THR A 419 -9.00 -9.28 0.71
CA THR A 419 -9.37 -9.64 2.07
C THR A 419 -9.35 -8.39 2.94
N THR A 420 -10.51 -7.80 3.14
CA THR A 420 -10.76 -6.80 4.18
C THR A 420 -10.31 -7.33 5.53
N LEU A 421 -9.27 -6.74 6.12
CA LEU A 421 -8.97 -6.88 7.54
C LEU A 421 -10.07 -6.14 8.31
N THR A 422 -11.17 -6.83 8.60
CA THR A 422 -12.20 -6.33 9.52
C THR A 422 -11.70 -6.53 10.94
N ASN A 423 -11.31 -5.43 11.59
CA ASN A 423 -11.10 -5.36 13.03
C ASN A 423 -12.46 -5.50 13.74
N ASP A 424 -12.97 -6.72 13.87
CA ASP A 424 -14.09 -6.99 14.78
C ASP A 424 -13.57 -7.02 16.21
N SER A 425 -13.47 -5.85 16.84
CA SER A 425 -13.47 -5.73 18.29
C SER A 425 -14.87 -5.31 18.74
N PRO A 426 -15.56 -6.09 19.59
CA PRO A 426 -16.89 -5.73 20.06
C PRO A 426 -16.84 -4.47 20.94
N PRO A 427 -17.84 -3.56 20.85
CA PRO A 427 -17.86 -2.35 21.65
C PRO A 427 -17.96 -2.69 23.14
N LYS A 428 -16.95 -2.30 23.91
CA LYS A 428 -17.01 -2.30 25.39
C LYS A 428 -17.95 -1.19 25.85
N THR A 429 -19.17 -1.56 26.22
CA THR A 429 -20.08 -0.69 26.97
C THR A 429 -19.86 -0.92 28.47
N THR A 430 -19.41 0.10 29.18
CA THR A 430 -19.27 0.11 30.64
C THR A 430 -20.49 0.76 31.29
N SER A 431 -21.29 0.00 32.03
CA SER A 431 -22.06 0.47 33.20
C SER A 431 -22.52 -0.72 34.09
N PRO A 432 -22.76 -0.50 35.41
CA PRO A 432 -22.58 -1.51 36.49
C PRO A 432 -23.86 -2.33 36.85
N PRO A 433 -23.79 -3.31 37.78
CA PRO A 433 -24.60 -4.53 37.72
C PRO A 433 -25.94 -4.43 38.47
N ILE A 434 -26.95 -5.13 37.94
CA ILE A 434 -28.13 -5.55 38.71
C ILE A 434 -28.20 -7.07 38.70
N THR A 435 -28.16 -7.61 39.91
CA THR A 435 -28.21 -9.01 40.30
C THR A 435 -29.58 -9.62 40.04
N THR A 436 -29.67 -10.75 39.33
CA THR A 436 -30.59 -11.85 39.68
C THR A 436 -30.27 -13.16 38.95
N THR A 437 -29.76 -14.12 39.73
CA THR A 437 -29.96 -15.58 39.71
C THR A 437 -30.02 -16.38 38.39
N TYR A 438 -28.94 -17.16 38.24
CA TYR A 438 -28.75 -18.46 37.60
C TYR A 438 -29.98 -19.32 37.25
N LYS A 439 -29.96 -19.88 36.03
CA LYS A 439 -30.18 -21.31 35.82
C LYS A 439 -29.23 -21.83 34.73
N SER A 440 -28.41 -22.79 35.14
CA SER A 440 -27.42 -23.54 34.37
C SER A 440 -28.04 -24.41 33.28
N LEU A 441 -27.40 -24.51 32.11
CA LEU A 441 -27.14 -25.81 31.48
C LEU A 441 -26.02 -25.70 30.45
N SER A 442 -25.14 -26.70 30.53
CA SER A 442 -23.83 -26.88 29.93
C SER A 442 -23.84 -27.15 28.42
N THR A 443 -22.76 -26.66 27.79
CA THR A 443 -22.01 -27.23 26.66
C THR A 443 -22.49 -28.57 26.08
N THR A 444 -22.64 -28.62 24.76
CA THR A 444 -21.84 -29.50 23.86
C THR A 444 -22.36 -29.38 22.42
N SER A 445 -21.44 -29.22 21.47
CA SER A 445 -21.67 -29.43 20.03
C SER A 445 -22.18 -30.84 19.76
N PRO A 446 -22.94 -31.07 18.67
CA PRO A 446 -22.66 -32.27 17.85
C PRO A 446 -22.99 -32.05 16.34
N PRO A 447 -22.86 -33.04 15.45
CA PRO A 447 -21.59 -33.36 14.79
C PRO A 447 -21.74 -33.52 13.26
N THR A 448 -20.65 -33.29 12.52
CA THR A 448 -20.49 -33.81 11.16
C THR A 448 -20.00 -35.25 11.27
N THR A 449 -20.83 -36.25 11.03
CA THR A 449 -20.36 -37.65 10.94
C THR A 449 -21.02 -38.38 9.78
N CYS A 450 -20.21 -38.68 8.76
CA CYS A 450 -20.50 -39.72 7.78
C CYS A 450 -20.42 -41.09 8.47
N LEU A 451 -21.52 -41.86 8.43
CA LEU A 451 -21.51 -43.27 8.79
C LEU A 451 -21.46 -44.11 7.51
N SER A 452 -20.34 -44.80 7.28
CA SER A 452 -20.28 -45.94 6.37
C SER A 452 -19.38 -47.03 6.96
N LYS A 453 -20.00 -48.08 7.50
CA LYS A 453 -19.35 -49.36 7.82
C LYS A 453 -19.34 -50.25 6.56
N LYS A 454 -18.20 -50.29 5.85
CA LYS A 454 -17.57 -51.45 5.16
C LYS A 454 -16.65 -50.99 4.01
N PRO A 455 -15.50 -51.67 3.79
CA PRO A 455 -14.46 -51.20 2.86
C PRO A 455 -14.76 -51.61 1.42
N CYS A 456 -14.66 -50.69 0.46
CA CYS A 456 -14.68 -51.03 -0.96
C CYS A 456 -13.28 -51.52 -1.39
N ARG A 457 -13.13 -52.84 -1.59
CA ARG A 457 -11.94 -53.43 -2.24
C ARG A 457 -11.98 -53.12 -3.74
N VAL A 458 -10.88 -52.58 -4.25
CA VAL A 458 -10.63 -52.42 -5.69
C VAL A 458 -10.15 -53.75 -6.27
N LYS A 459 -10.90 -54.33 -7.21
CA LYS A 459 -10.38 -55.35 -8.15
C LYS A 459 -10.79 -54.93 -9.55
N LYS A 460 -9.77 -54.66 -10.38
CA LYS A 460 -9.76 -54.47 -11.85
C LYS A 460 -10.92 -53.65 -12.44
N GLY A 461 -10.58 -52.43 -12.87
CA GLY A 461 -11.48 -51.37 -13.27
C GLY A 461 -12.72 -51.78 -14.07
N VAL A 462 -13.88 -51.68 -13.42
CA VAL A 462 -15.19 -51.20 -13.92
C VAL A 462 -15.98 -50.75 -12.68
N LEU A 463 -16.48 -49.51 -12.62
CA LEU A 463 -17.37 -49.04 -11.54
C LEU A 463 -18.80 -49.55 -11.80
N ASN A 464 -19.32 -50.40 -10.90
CA ASN A 464 -20.65 -50.97 -10.97
C ASN A 464 -21.73 -49.98 -10.43
N LYS A 465 -22.92 -49.99 -11.02
CA LYS A 465 -23.90 -48.88 -11.05
C LYS A 465 -24.88 -48.81 -9.86
N SER A 466 -24.59 -49.40 -8.70
CA SER A 466 -25.63 -49.67 -7.69
C SER A 466 -25.52 -48.96 -6.34
N CYS A 467 -24.78 -47.85 -6.22
CA CYS A 467 -24.67 -47.07 -4.96
C CYS A 467 -25.08 -45.59 -5.09
N CYS A 468 -26.29 -45.28 -5.58
CA CYS A 468 -26.86 -43.93 -5.53
C CYS A 468 -28.21 -43.93 -4.80
N GLY A 469 -28.16 -43.83 -3.48
CA GLY A 469 -29.33 -43.77 -2.59
C GLY A 469 -29.35 -42.54 -1.65
N CYS A 470 -28.55 -41.51 -1.88
CA CYS A 470 -28.52 -40.33 -1.01
C CYS A 470 -29.41 -39.20 -1.55
N LYS A 471 -30.59 -38.98 -0.94
CA LYS A 471 -31.43 -37.80 -1.18
C LYS A 471 -30.84 -36.59 -0.44
N MET A 472 -30.12 -35.71 -1.13
CA MET A 472 -29.65 -34.44 -0.55
C MET A 472 -30.83 -33.52 -0.20
N LYS A 473 -30.81 -32.97 1.02
CA LYS A 473 -31.73 -31.90 1.46
C LYS A 473 -30.94 -30.60 1.64
N PHE A 474 -31.53 -29.48 1.26
CA PHE A 474 -30.95 -28.13 1.27
C PHE A 474 -31.68 -27.27 2.30
N ILE A 475 -31.00 -26.30 2.90
CA ILE A 475 -31.62 -25.32 3.80
C ILE A 475 -32.13 -24.17 2.95
N ASP A 476 -33.41 -23.82 3.13
CA ASP A 476 -34.02 -22.64 2.52
C ASP A 476 -33.55 -21.38 3.25
N PRO A 477 -32.79 -20.47 2.61
CA PRO A 477 -32.18 -19.33 3.31
C PRO A 477 -33.19 -18.27 3.78
N GLN A 478 -34.44 -18.30 3.32
CA GLN A 478 -35.49 -17.39 3.82
C GLN A 478 -36.23 -17.93 5.04
N THR A 479 -36.28 -19.25 5.20
CA THR A 479 -37.07 -19.90 6.27
C THR A 479 -36.24 -20.74 7.23
N ASN A 480 -34.96 -20.95 6.92
CA ASN A 480 -34.02 -21.83 7.61
C ASN A 480 -34.52 -23.28 7.76
N LYS A 481 -35.45 -23.72 6.89
CA LYS A 481 -36.02 -25.07 6.90
C LYS A 481 -35.35 -25.98 5.87
N THR A 482 -35.15 -27.23 6.24
CA THR A 482 -34.55 -28.24 5.37
C THR A 482 -35.57 -28.78 4.36
N MET A 483 -35.31 -28.67 3.07
CA MET A 483 -36.19 -29.09 1.98
C MET A 483 -35.44 -29.82 0.87
N ALA A 484 -36.14 -30.66 0.10
CA ALA A 484 -35.57 -31.28 -1.09
C ALA A 484 -35.32 -30.24 -2.19
N ALA A 485 -34.24 -30.39 -2.96
CA ALA A 485 -33.83 -29.44 -4.02
C ALA A 485 -34.97 -29.08 -4.99
N ARG A 486 -35.79 -30.06 -5.40
CA ARG A 486 -36.94 -29.83 -6.30
C ARG A 486 -38.00 -28.91 -5.70
N ASN A 487 -38.22 -28.97 -4.39
CA ASN A 487 -39.22 -28.14 -3.72
C ASN A 487 -38.70 -26.71 -3.51
N LEU A 488 -37.39 -26.57 -3.22
CA LEU A 488 -36.72 -25.28 -3.18
C LEU A 488 -36.81 -24.59 -4.54
N LEU A 489 -36.43 -25.27 -5.62
CA LEU A 489 -36.48 -24.71 -6.98
C LEU A 489 -37.91 -24.27 -7.39
N LYS A 490 -38.93 -25.06 -7.04
CA LYS A 490 -40.34 -24.69 -7.28
C LYS A 490 -40.75 -23.43 -6.50
N LYS A 491 -40.31 -23.30 -5.25
CA LYS A 491 -40.59 -22.11 -4.42
C LYS A 491 -39.96 -20.86 -5.05
N TYR A 492 -38.69 -20.91 -5.45
CA TYR A 492 -37.98 -19.76 -6.02
C TYR A 492 -38.45 -19.39 -7.45
N LYS A 493 -38.90 -20.37 -8.24
CA LYS A 493 -39.60 -20.09 -9.52
C LYS A 493 -40.93 -19.34 -9.32
N ARG A 494 -41.72 -19.71 -8.31
CA ARG A 494 -42.97 -18.98 -7.99
C ARG A 494 -42.73 -17.56 -7.51
N LEU A 495 -41.57 -17.31 -6.89
CA LEU A 495 -41.17 -15.98 -6.43
C LEU A 495 -40.53 -15.11 -7.53
N GLY A 496 -40.43 -15.60 -8.78
CA GLY A 496 -39.79 -14.87 -9.87
C GLY A 496 -38.28 -14.71 -9.71
N ILE A 497 -37.65 -15.43 -8.77
CA ILE A 497 -36.21 -15.32 -8.47
C ILE A 497 -35.38 -16.16 -9.46
N CYS A 498 -36.00 -17.13 -10.13
CA CYS A 498 -35.33 -17.99 -11.10
C CYS A 498 -36.15 -18.08 -12.39
N ASP A 499 -35.93 -17.13 -13.30
CA ASP A 499 -36.40 -17.23 -14.68
C ASP A 499 -35.28 -17.78 -15.58
N LYS A 500 -35.57 -18.95 -16.16
CA LYS A 500 -34.75 -19.75 -17.11
C LYS A 500 -33.66 -20.64 -16.48
N GLU A 501 -33.41 -21.75 -17.18
CA GLU A 501 -32.58 -22.90 -16.77
C GLU A 501 -31.21 -22.48 -16.20
N PRO A 502 -30.65 -23.23 -15.21
CA PRO A 502 -29.42 -22.82 -14.58
C PRO A 502 -28.30 -22.74 -15.62
N CYS A 503 -27.62 -21.59 -15.66
CA CYS A 503 -26.34 -21.39 -16.32
C CYS A 503 -25.33 -22.43 -15.81
N ILE A 504 -25.32 -23.61 -16.42
CA ILE A 504 -24.22 -24.56 -16.33
C ILE A 504 -23.13 -23.96 -17.22
N SER A 505 -22.13 -23.35 -16.61
CA SER A 505 -20.95 -22.87 -17.34
C SER A 505 -20.35 -24.02 -18.16
N LYS A 506 -19.85 -23.71 -19.36
CA LYS A 506 -19.21 -24.70 -20.27
C LYS A 506 -18.10 -25.54 -19.59
N GLN A 507 -17.57 -25.10 -18.46
CA GLN A 507 -16.59 -25.85 -17.66
C GLN A 507 -17.18 -27.07 -16.92
N CYS A 508 -18.48 -27.08 -16.58
CA CYS A 508 -19.10 -28.25 -15.92
C CYS A 508 -19.31 -29.43 -16.89
N ARG A 509 -19.70 -29.17 -18.15
CA ARG A 509 -19.89 -30.24 -19.16
C ARG A 509 -18.59 -30.98 -19.50
N LYS A 510 -17.46 -30.29 -19.45
CA LYS A 510 -16.14 -30.88 -19.79
C LYS A 510 -15.58 -31.78 -18.69
N LYS A 511 -16.06 -31.65 -17.44
CA LYS A 511 -15.53 -32.37 -16.27
C LYS A 511 -16.33 -33.61 -15.88
N PHE A 512 -17.59 -33.74 -16.29
CA PHE A 512 -18.47 -34.83 -15.82
C PHE A 512 -19.20 -35.64 -16.90
N GLY A 513 -19.05 -35.32 -18.18
CA GLY A 513 -19.68 -36.06 -19.27
C GLY A 513 -21.21 -35.91 -19.29
N GLU A 514 -21.80 -36.06 -20.48
CA GLU A 514 -23.24 -35.91 -20.67
C GLU A 514 -24.01 -37.07 -20.02
N LYS A 515 -24.78 -36.77 -18.97
CA LYS A 515 -26.09 -37.40 -18.71
C LYS A 515 -26.90 -36.58 -17.69
N PRO A 516 -28.24 -36.53 -17.87
CA PRO A 516 -29.12 -35.46 -17.42
C PRO A 516 -29.35 -35.40 -15.91
#